data_AF-A0A818XNR8-F1
#
_entry.id   AF-A0A818XNR8-F1
#
_cell.length_a   1.000
_cell.length_b   1.000
_cell.length_c   1.000
_cell.angle_alpha   90.00
_cell.angle_beta   90.00
_cell.angle_gamma   90.00
#
_symmetry.space_group_name_H-M   'P 1'
#
loop_
_entity.id
_entity.type
_entity.pdbx_description
1 polymer ?
#
loop_
_entity_poly.entity_id
_entity_poly.type
_entity_poly.pdbx_seq_one_letter_code
_entity_poly.pdbx_strand_id
1 'polypeptide(L)'
;MKIFKSNLKYVIRHNENPSTTFKLKINKFSDWTDEERDGLHSKLSVGSFNNVQPPESRAVTPVKNQQHCGSCYVFGMVGALEKTYAEIYKESGPLSPQQLIDCSGQDDCDGRSFIVSFYYVERNLYRLNLEKDYSSTSDGK
;
A
#
# COMPACT_ATOMS: atom_id res chain seq x y z
N MET A 1 -11.51 -25.12 -5.34
CA MET A 1 -11.80 -25.17 -3.89
C MET A 1 -10.73 -25.86 -3.01
N LYS A 2 -9.59 -26.35 -3.54
CA LYS A 2 -8.54 -26.99 -2.71
C LYS A 2 -7.68 -25.97 -1.95
N ILE A 3 -7.30 -24.87 -2.60
CA ILE A 3 -6.47 -23.79 -2.03
C ILE A 3 -7.16 -23.17 -0.80
N PHE A 4 -8.40 -22.69 -0.97
CA PHE A 4 -9.21 -22.14 0.13
C PHE A 4 -9.28 -23.05 1.36
N LYS A 5 -9.51 -24.36 1.17
CA LYS A 5 -9.54 -25.32 2.28
C LYS A 5 -8.19 -25.43 3.00
N SER A 6 -7.09 -25.34 2.26
CA SER A 6 -5.74 -25.33 2.85
C SER A 6 -5.51 -24.08 3.69
N ASN A 7 -5.80 -22.91 3.13
CA ASN A 7 -5.64 -21.62 3.80
C ASN A 7 -6.55 -21.49 5.03
N LEU A 8 -7.79 -22.00 4.97
CA LEU A 8 -8.68 -22.06 6.13
C LEU A 8 -8.08 -22.91 7.27
N LYS A 9 -7.51 -24.07 6.96
CA LYS A 9 -6.84 -24.91 7.97
C LYS A 9 -5.63 -24.20 8.58
N TYR A 10 -4.88 -23.44 7.78
CA TYR A 10 -3.78 -22.62 8.28
C TYR A 10 -4.26 -21.56 9.28
N VAL A 11 -5.31 -20.81 8.94
CA VAL A 11 -5.91 -19.79 9.82
C VAL A 11 -6.37 -20.39 11.15
N ILE A 12 -7.07 -21.54 11.13
CA ILE A 12 -7.55 -22.21 12.35
C ILE A 12 -6.37 -22.61 13.24
N ARG A 13 -5.37 -23.30 12.68
CA ARG A 13 -4.19 -23.76 13.45
C ARG A 13 -3.40 -22.62 14.07
N HIS A 14 -3.19 -21.51 13.33
CA HIS A 14 -2.53 -20.32 13.86
C HIS A 14 -3.30 -19.76 15.07
N ASN A 15 -4.63 -19.65 14.95
CA ASN A 15 -5.46 -19.07 16.00
C ASN A 15 -5.59 -19.95 17.25
N GLU A 16 -5.47 -21.27 17.12
CA GLU A 16 -5.45 -22.22 18.25
C GLU A 16 -4.12 -22.20 19.02
N ASN A 17 -3.03 -21.74 18.41
CA ASN A 17 -1.72 -21.68 19.05
C ASN A 17 -1.66 -20.53 20.08
N PRO A 18 -1.51 -20.80 21.39
CA PRO A 18 -1.48 -19.79 22.44
C PRO A 18 -0.22 -18.91 22.43
N SER A 19 0.85 -19.32 21.73
CA SER A 19 2.09 -18.54 21.59
C SER A 19 2.00 -17.40 20.57
N THR A 20 0.93 -17.35 19.78
CA THR A 20 0.74 -16.29 18.77
C THR A 20 0.28 -14.99 19.44
N THR A 21 0.84 -13.86 19.00
CA THR A 21 0.49 -12.52 19.50
C THR A 21 -0.60 -11.81 18.67
N PHE A 22 -1.02 -12.41 17.56
CA PHE A 22 -2.05 -11.89 16.66
C PHE A 22 -2.93 -13.01 16.11
N LYS A 23 -4.12 -12.66 15.63
CA LYS A 23 -5.08 -13.59 15.02
C LYS A 23 -5.20 -13.37 13.53
N LEU A 24 -5.46 -14.46 12.81
CA LEU A 24 -5.74 -14.46 11.38
C LEU A 24 -7.25 -14.60 11.13
N LYS A 25 -7.70 -14.11 9.97
CA LYS A 25 -9.08 -14.28 9.51
C LYS A 25 -9.08 -14.50 8.00
N ILE A 26 -10.08 -15.25 7.52
CA ILE A 26 -10.39 -15.36 6.10
C ILE A 26 -10.68 -13.97 5.51
N ASN A 27 -10.14 -13.71 4.33
CA ASN A 27 -10.26 -12.46 3.59
C ASN A 27 -10.30 -12.73 2.07
N LYS A 28 -10.27 -11.67 1.24
CA LYS A 28 -10.33 -11.77 -0.22
C LYS A 28 -9.17 -12.52 -0.90
N PHE A 29 -8.11 -12.85 -0.16
CA PHE A 29 -6.93 -13.57 -0.64
C PHE A 29 -6.93 -15.04 -0.22
N SER A 30 -8.01 -15.51 0.42
CA SER A 30 -8.01 -16.84 1.05
C SER A 30 -8.03 -18.00 0.06
N ASP A 31 -8.31 -17.76 -1.20
CA ASP A 31 -8.24 -18.74 -2.29
C ASP A 31 -6.99 -18.59 -3.16
N TRP A 32 -6.05 -17.70 -2.80
CA TRP A 32 -4.84 -17.46 -3.56
C TRP A 32 -3.73 -18.48 -3.30
N THR A 33 -2.96 -18.79 -4.34
CA THR A 33 -1.68 -19.51 -4.24
C THR A 33 -0.59 -18.64 -3.64
N ASP A 34 0.56 -19.25 -3.35
CA ASP A 34 1.71 -18.52 -2.82
C ASP A 34 2.29 -17.59 -3.90
N GLU A 35 2.30 -18.03 -5.17
CA GLU A 35 2.75 -17.26 -6.32
C GLU A 35 1.87 -16.02 -6.58
N GLU A 36 0.54 -16.16 -6.44
CA GLU A 36 -0.38 -15.01 -6.57
C GLU A 36 -0.15 -13.98 -5.46
N ARG A 37 0.16 -14.42 -4.23
CA ARG A 37 0.50 -13.52 -3.12
C ARG A 37 1.84 -12.84 -3.36
N ASP A 38 2.84 -13.58 -3.82
CA ASP A 38 4.16 -13.03 -4.13
C ASP A 38 4.09 -12.02 -5.28
N GLY A 39 3.22 -12.25 -6.27
CA GLY A 39 2.96 -11.31 -7.35
C GLY A 39 2.33 -9.98 -6.91
N LEU A 40 1.66 -9.95 -5.74
CA LEU A 40 1.11 -8.70 -5.17
C LEU A 40 2.16 -7.88 -4.41
N HIS A 41 3.25 -8.50 -3.96
CA HIS A 41 4.29 -7.78 -3.24
C HIS A 41 5.14 -6.95 -4.19
N SER A 42 5.41 -5.68 -3.83
CA SER A 42 6.38 -4.87 -4.57
C SER A 42 7.76 -5.51 -4.48
N LYS A 43 8.55 -5.46 -5.55
CA LYS A 43 9.96 -5.90 -5.56
C LYS A 43 10.91 -4.84 -4.96
N LEU A 44 10.38 -3.92 -4.15
CA LEU A 44 11.11 -2.80 -3.58
C LEU A 44 12.23 -3.30 -2.66
N SER A 45 13.46 -2.88 -2.93
CA SER A 45 14.57 -3.07 -1.99
C SER A 45 14.53 -1.95 -0.95
N VAL A 46 13.98 -2.26 0.21
CA VAL A 46 13.90 -1.33 1.34
C VAL A 46 15.16 -1.52 2.20
N GLY A 47 15.95 -0.46 2.36
CA GLY A 47 17.10 -0.49 3.28
C GLY A 47 16.66 -0.72 4.74
N SER A 48 17.61 -1.05 5.61
CA SER A 48 17.33 -1.14 7.05
C SER A 48 17.02 0.25 7.59
N PHE A 49 15.77 0.51 7.96
CA PHE A 49 15.37 1.70 8.69
C PHE A 49 15.34 1.39 10.18
N ASN A 50 15.86 2.30 11.00
CA ASN A 50 15.68 2.21 12.45
C ASN A 50 14.18 2.33 12.77
N ASN A 51 13.73 1.59 13.78
CA ASN A 51 12.35 1.68 14.27
C ASN A 51 12.08 3.08 14.82
N VAL A 52 11.60 3.97 13.97
CA VAL A 52 11.07 5.28 14.36
C VAL A 52 9.58 5.09 14.57
N GLN A 53 9.13 5.21 15.82
CA GLN A 53 7.70 5.25 16.11
C GLN A 53 7.20 6.65 15.74
N PRO A 54 6.35 6.79 14.69
CA PRO A 54 5.78 8.08 14.37
C PRO A 54 4.88 8.53 15.54
N PRO A 55 4.83 9.85 15.85
CA PRO A 55 3.91 10.35 16.85
C PRO A 55 2.47 9.98 16.48
N GLU A 56 1.66 9.65 17.49
CA GLU A 56 0.23 9.39 17.32
C GLU A 56 -0.43 10.61 16.68
N SER A 57 -0.77 10.49 15.40
CA SER A 57 -1.46 11.54 14.66
C SER A 57 -2.79 10.99 14.18
N ARG A 58 -3.87 11.75 14.38
CA ARG A 58 -5.22 11.39 13.90
C ARG A 58 -5.46 11.75 12.44
N ALA A 59 -4.46 12.29 11.75
CA ALA A 59 -4.57 12.75 10.39
C ALA A 59 -4.23 11.63 9.40
N VAL A 60 -5.14 10.67 9.26
CA VAL A 60 -5.04 9.58 8.29
C VAL A 60 -6.31 9.59 7.45
N THR A 61 -6.15 9.52 6.12
CA THR A 61 -7.29 9.37 5.21
C THR A 61 -7.88 7.95 5.33
N PRO A 62 -9.10 7.70 4.80
CA PRO A 62 -9.64 6.35 4.76
C PRO A 62 -8.69 5.36 4.07
N VAL A 63 -8.68 4.11 4.55
CA VAL A 63 -7.85 3.03 3.99
C VAL A 63 -8.17 2.83 2.51
N LYS A 64 -7.13 2.80 1.67
CA LYS A 64 -7.21 2.51 0.23
C LYS A 64 -6.81 1.06 -0.08
N ASN A 65 -6.99 0.61 -1.32
CA ASN A 65 -6.71 -0.76 -1.75
C ASN A 65 -5.96 -0.79 -3.09
N GLN A 66 -4.71 -1.25 -3.07
CA GLN A 66 -3.84 -1.43 -4.26
C GLN A 66 -4.31 -2.51 -5.24
N GLN A 67 -5.36 -3.25 -4.88
CA GLN A 67 -5.92 -4.36 -5.64
C GLN A 67 -4.89 -5.47 -5.90
N HIS A 68 -4.57 -5.76 -7.16
CA HIS A 68 -3.66 -6.81 -7.60
C HIS A 68 -2.31 -6.24 -8.09
N CYS A 69 -2.07 -4.95 -7.89
CA CYS A 69 -0.87 -4.25 -8.32
C CYS A 69 0.17 -4.19 -7.19
N GLY A 70 1.44 -4.44 -7.48
CA GLY A 70 2.56 -4.31 -6.55
C GLY A 70 2.94 -2.86 -6.22
N SER A 71 1.95 -1.96 -6.11
CA SER A 71 2.11 -0.51 -5.92
C SER A 71 2.08 -0.07 -4.44
N CYS A 72 2.26 -0.98 -3.47
CA CYS A 72 2.17 -0.64 -2.04
C CYS A 72 3.10 0.51 -1.62
N TYR A 73 4.27 0.64 -2.25
CA TYR A 73 5.21 1.74 -2.03
C TYR A 73 4.65 3.11 -2.47
N VAL A 74 3.88 3.15 -3.56
CA VAL A 74 3.18 4.35 -4.03
C VAL A 74 2.11 4.76 -3.02
N PHE A 75 1.28 3.80 -2.59
CA PHE A 75 0.26 4.04 -1.57
C PHE A 75 0.88 4.52 -0.24
N GLY A 76 2.03 3.97 0.13
CA GLY A 76 2.81 4.42 1.29
C GLY A 76 3.29 5.86 1.16
N MET A 77 3.82 6.24 -0.01
CA MET A 77 4.23 7.61 -0.29
C MET A 77 3.03 8.57 -0.23
N VAL A 78 1.94 8.26 -0.94
CA VAL A 78 0.73 9.09 -0.91
C VAL A 78 0.21 9.28 0.52
N GLY A 79 0.15 8.22 1.32
CA GLY A 79 -0.27 8.32 2.72
C GLY A 79 0.63 9.22 3.56
N ALA A 80 1.95 9.20 3.32
CA ALA A 80 2.87 10.12 3.98
C ALA A 80 2.61 11.59 3.59
N LEU A 81 2.38 11.86 2.30
CA LEU A 81 2.06 13.21 1.82
C LEU A 81 0.74 13.74 2.39
N GLU A 82 -0.30 12.91 2.40
CA GLU A 82 -1.61 13.24 2.97
C GLU A 82 -1.52 13.61 4.45
N LYS A 83 -0.69 12.88 5.21
CA LYS A 83 -0.41 13.19 6.62
C LYS A 83 0.30 14.54 6.74
N THR A 84 1.36 14.77 5.95
CA THR A 84 2.08 16.05 5.95
C THR A 84 1.17 17.23 5.62
N TYR A 85 0.27 17.08 4.66
CA TYR A 85 -0.72 18.11 4.32
C TYR A 85 -1.64 18.43 5.49
N ALA A 86 -2.19 17.40 6.15
CA ALA A 86 -3.04 17.59 7.32
C ALA A 86 -2.29 18.27 8.47
N GLU A 87 -1.00 18.00 8.65
CA GLU A 87 -0.18 18.60 9.71
C GLU A 87 0.12 20.07 9.43
N ILE A 88 0.51 20.42 8.20
CA ILE A 88 0.93 21.77 7.80
C ILE A 88 -0.27 22.67 7.54
N TYR A 89 -1.18 22.24 6.67
CA TYR A 89 -2.29 23.06 6.17
C TYR A 89 -3.57 22.92 6.97
N LYS A 90 -3.63 21.94 7.89
CA LYS A 90 -4.86 21.55 8.61
C LYS A 90 -5.99 21.11 7.68
N GLU A 91 -5.64 20.79 6.45
CA GLU A 91 -6.52 20.27 5.41
C GLU A 91 -5.84 19.06 4.77
N SER A 92 -6.60 17.98 4.55
CA SER A 92 -6.13 16.82 3.81
C SER A 92 -7.32 16.09 3.22
N GLY A 93 -7.13 15.57 2.02
CA GLY A 93 -8.08 14.73 1.32
C GLY A 93 -7.37 13.53 0.72
N PRO A 94 -8.11 12.47 0.34
CA PRO A 94 -7.52 11.35 -0.36
C PRO A 94 -6.91 11.85 -1.67
N LEU A 95 -5.59 11.74 -1.78
CA LEU A 95 -4.79 12.01 -2.97
C LEU A 95 -4.69 10.74 -3.81
N SER A 96 -4.45 10.92 -5.11
CA SER A 96 -4.42 9.88 -6.13
C SER A 96 -3.06 9.15 -6.20
N PRO A 97 -2.97 7.86 -5.80
CA PRO A 97 -1.82 7.01 -6.09
C PRO A 97 -1.67 6.73 -7.58
N GLN A 98 -2.78 6.69 -8.34
CA GLN A 98 -2.74 6.37 -9.77
C GLN A 98 -1.92 7.36 -10.58
N GLN A 99 -2.03 8.65 -10.26
CA GLN A 99 -1.20 9.68 -10.88
C GLN A 99 0.29 9.37 -10.76
N LEU A 100 0.76 8.83 -9.63
CA LEU A 100 2.16 8.44 -9.49
C LEU A 100 2.50 7.25 -10.39
N ILE A 101 1.65 6.22 -10.38
CA ILE A 101 1.79 5.05 -11.26
C ILE A 101 1.88 5.49 -12.73
N ASP A 102 0.91 6.28 -13.20
CA ASP A 102 0.82 6.62 -14.62
C ASP A 102 1.87 7.66 -15.08
N CYS A 103 2.30 8.57 -14.19
CA CYS A 103 3.03 9.77 -14.61
C CYS A 103 4.47 9.88 -14.08
N SER A 104 4.89 9.10 -13.08
CA SER A 104 6.28 9.20 -12.58
C SER A 104 7.29 8.53 -13.52
N GLY A 105 6.81 7.68 -14.42
CA GLY A 105 7.57 7.05 -15.50
C GLY A 105 8.34 5.79 -15.12
N GLN A 106 8.43 5.44 -13.83
CA GLN A 106 8.93 4.13 -13.39
C GLN A 106 8.14 3.52 -12.25
N ASP A 107 7.10 4.22 -11.75
CA ASP A 107 6.21 3.59 -10.79
C ASP A 107 5.23 2.71 -11.55
N ASP A 108 5.34 1.40 -11.36
CA ASP A 108 4.50 0.40 -11.98
C ASP A 108 4.05 -0.64 -10.92
N CYS A 109 3.35 -1.68 -11.37
CA CYS A 109 3.00 -2.82 -10.52
C CYS A 109 4.17 -3.77 -10.22
N ASP A 110 5.33 -3.62 -10.86
CA ASP A 110 6.52 -4.40 -10.51
C ASP A 110 7.21 -3.85 -9.26
N GLY A 111 7.01 -2.56 -8.97
CA GLY A 111 7.34 -1.91 -7.72
C GLY A 111 8.83 -1.86 -7.42
N ARG A 112 9.50 -0.84 -7.98
CA ARG A 112 10.97 -0.83 -8.06
C ARG A 112 11.64 0.24 -7.19
N SER A 113 11.05 1.42 -6.98
CA SER A 113 11.75 2.50 -6.28
C SER A 113 10.85 3.59 -5.70
N PHE A 114 10.85 3.73 -4.37
CA PHE A 114 10.22 4.86 -3.67
C PHE A 114 10.81 6.23 -4.09
N ILE A 115 12.10 6.26 -4.46
CA ILE A 115 12.81 7.49 -4.81
C ILE A 115 12.24 8.12 -6.10
N VAL A 116 11.73 7.31 -7.03
CA VAL A 116 11.13 7.82 -8.27
C VAL A 116 9.83 8.55 -7.95
N SER A 117 8.94 7.95 -7.17
CA SER A 117 7.71 8.61 -6.68
C SER A 117 8.03 9.93 -5.98
N PHE A 118 9.04 9.92 -5.09
CA PHE A 118 9.44 11.12 -4.35
C PHE A 118 9.91 12.25 -5.29
N TYR A 119 10.80 11.96 -6.24
CA TYR A 119 11.28 12.96 -7.20
C TYR A 119 10.17 13.49 -8.12
N TYR A 120 9.20 12.64 -8.50
CA TYR A 120 8.04 13.11 -9.26
C TYR A 120 7.22 14.10 -8.42
N VAL A 121 6.92 13.77 -7.16
CA VAL A 121 6.17 14.65 -6.26
C VAL A 121 6.91 15.97 -6.07
N GLU A 122 8.22 15.95 -5.85
CA GLU A 122 9.05 17.16 -5.72
C GLU A 122 8.99 18.04 -6.98
N ARG A 123 9.15 17.44 -8.18
CA ARG A 123 9.05 18.17 -9.46
C ARG A 123 7.66 18.75 -9.70
N ASN A 124 6.62 18.10 -9.19
CA ASN A 124 5.25 18.59 -9.23
C ASN A 124 4.91 19.50 -8.04
N LEU A 125 5.91 20.07 -7.36
CA LEU A 125 5.76 21.01 -6.24
C LEU A 125 4.92 20.42 -5.10
N TYR A 126 5.12 19.13 -4.85
CA TYR A 126 4.41 18.30 -3.91
C TYR A 126 2.92 18.11 -4.20
N ARG A 127 2.39 18.53 -5.36
CA ARG A 127 0.95 18.50 -5.68
C ARG A 127 0.55 17.21 -6.36
N LEU A 128 -0.53 16.60 -5.88
CA LEU A 128 -1.21 15.49 -6.53
C LEU A 128 -2.70 15.80 -6.69
N ASN A 129 -3.34 15.15 -7.66
CA ASN A 129 -4.78 15.15 -7.85
C ASN A 129 -5.46 14.47 -6.65
N LEU A 130 -6.71 14.85 -6.39
CA LEU A 130 -7.55 14.11 -5.45
C LEU A 130 -7.97 12.77 -6.06
N GLU A 131 -8.15 11.76 -5.22
CA GLU A 131 -8.60 10.42 -5.61
C GLU A 131 -9.93 10.46 -6.39
N LYS A 132 -10.81 11.42 -6.08
CA LYS A 132 -12.08 11.61 -6.79
C LYS A 132 -11.92 12.15 -8.22
N ASP A 133 -10.81 12.84 -8.49
CA ASP A 133 -10.55 13.51 -9.77
C ASP A 133 -9.63 12.63 -10.66
N TYR A 134 -8.83 11.75 -10.05
CA TYR A 134 -8.03 10.74 -10.71
C TYR A 134 -8.02 9.46 -9.85
N SER A 135 -8.94 8.54 -10.10
CA SER A 135 -9.13 7.38 -9.22
C SER A 135 -8.14 6.26 -9.47
N SER A 136 -7.79 5.54 -8.41
CA SER A 136 -6.99 4.32 -8.46
C SER A 136 -7.61 3.28 -9.38
N THR A 137 -6.85 2.86 -10.38
CA THR A 137 -7.18 1.77 -11.30
C THR A 137 -6.25 0.59 -11.04
N SER A 138 -6.75 -0.63 -11.27
CA SER A 138 -5.93 -1.85 -11.17
C SER A 138 -5.31 -2.21 -12.52
N ASP A 139 -5.13 -1.24 -13.41
CA ASP A 139 -4.73 -1.46 -14.81
C ASP A 139 -3.22 -1.55 -15.00
N GLY A 140 -2.44 -1.16 -13.99
CA GLY A 140 -1.06 -1.55 -13.82
C GLY A 140 -0.11 -1.24 -14.97
N LYS A 141 -0.26 -0.04 -15.54
CA LYS A 141 0.67 0.46 -16.55
C LYS A 141 1.98 0.95 -15.94
#